data_AF-A0A0C9V0P9-F1
#
_entry.id   AF-A0A0C9V0P9-F1
#
_cell.length_a   1.000
_cell.length_b   1.000
_cell.length_c   1.000
_cell.angle_alpha   90.00
_cell.angle_beta   90.00
_cell.angle_gamma   90.00
#
_symmetry.space_group_name_H-M   'P 1'
#
loop_
_entity.id
_entity.type
_entity.pdbx_description
1 polymer ?
#
loop_
_entity_poly.entity_id
_entity_poly.type
_entity_poly.pdbx_seq_one_letter_code
_entity_poly.pdbx_strand_id
1 'polypeptide(L)'
;LEQRFQPVIIDEPTVENTISILRGLKSRYEVHHGVEISDGALVAAAVYAARYISDRFLPHKTIDLIDGAASALRLAQSRNRMI
;
A
#
# COMPACT_ATOMS: atom_id res chain seq x y z
N LEU A 1 14.41 -14.97 30.58
CA LEU A 1 13.89 -15.39 29.25
C LEU A 1 14.77 -14.94 28.08
N GLU A 2 15.61 -13.93 28.25
CA GLU A 2 16.39 -13.31 27.16
C GLU A 2 17.51 -14.20 26.58
N GLN A 3 18.01 -15.19 27.33
CA GLN A 3 19.02 -16.14 26.83
C GLN A 3 18.46 -17.28 25.96
N ARG A 4 17.14 -17.34 25.74
CA ARG A 4 16.50 -18.38 24.91
C ARG A 4 15.99 -17.88 23.56
N PHE A 5 16.16 -16.59 23.27
CA PHE A 5 15.74 -16.01 22.00
C PHE A 5 16.94 -15.40 21.28
N GLN A 6 17.15 -15.83 20.04
CA GLN A 6 18.05 -15.16 19.12
C GLN A 6 17.28 -14.02 18.45
N PRO A 7 17.75 -12.76 18.51
CA PRO A 7 17.12 -11.68 17.76
C PRO A 7 17.25 -11.92 16.25
N VAL A 8 16.11 -11.78 15.54
CA VAL A 8 16.06 -11.75 14.08
C VAL A 8 15.83 -10.30 13.68
N ILE A 9 16.82 -9.70 13.02
CA ILE A 9 16.73 -8.32 12.52
C ILE A 9 15.89 -8.33 11.24
N ILE A 10 14.97 -7.37 11.14
CA ILE A 10 14.11 -7.18 9.97
C ILE A 10 14.27 -5.73 9.54
N ASP A 11 14.87 -5.54 8.37
CA ASP A 11 15.07 -4.22 7.78
C ASP A 11 13.82 -3.76 7.01
N GLU A 12 13.68 -2.45 6.86
CA GLU A 12 12.67 -1.85 6.00
C GLU A 12 12.90 -2.27 4.53
N PRO A 13 11.85 -2.67 3.79
CA PRO A 13 12.00 -3.02 2.38
C PRO A 13 12.36 -1.80 1.54
N THR A 14 13.07 -2.05 0.44
CA THR A 14 13.32 -1.04 -0.60
C THR A 14 12.03 -0.63 -1.32
N VAL A 15 12.08 0.45 -2.09
CA VAL A 15 10.96 0.88 -2.95
C VAL A 15 10.57 -0.22 -3.94
N GLU A 16 11.53 -0.88 -4.57
CA GLU A 16 11.28 -1.99 -5.51
C GLU A 16 10.64 -3.21 -4.84
N ASN A 17 11.12 -3.57 -3.65
CA ASN A 17 10.52 -4.63 -2.85
C ASN A 17 9.09 -4.27 -2.44
N THR A 18 8.85 -3.00 -2.09
CA THR A 18 7.51 -2.51 -1.76
C THR A 18 6.57 -2.60 -2.95
N ILE A 19 7.01 -2.21 -4.15
CA ILE A 19 6.20 -2.34 -5.37
C ILE A 19 5.83 -3.81 -5.60
N SER A 20 6.77 -4.73 -5.42
CA SER A 20 6.53 -6.17 -5.57
C SER A 20 5.52 -6.71 -4.54
N ILE A 21 5.62 -6.26 -3.28
CA ILE A 21 4.66 -6.58 -2.21
C ILE A 21 3.26 -6.06 -2.60
N LEU A 22 3.16 -4.80 -3.04
CA LEU A 22 1.89 -4.18 -3.44
C LEU A 22 1.25 -4.91 -4.62
N ARG A 23 2.03 -5.34 -5.61
CA ARG A 23 1.53 -6.17 -6.72
C ARG A 23 0.94 -7.50 -6.24
N GLY A 24 1.56 -8.12 -5.23
CA GLY A 24 1.02 -9.33 -4.59
C GLY A 24 -0.28 -9.09 -3.81
N LEU A 25 -0.47 -7.88 -3.26
CA LEU A 25 -1.68 -7.50 -2.52
C LEU A 25 -2.79 -6.94 -3.41
N LYS A 26 -2.46 -6.48 -4.62
CA LYS A 26 -3.34 -5.76 -5.53
C LYS A 26 -4.72 -6.39 -5.66
N SER A 27 -4.79 -7.66 -6.06
CA SER A 27 -6.06 -8.35 -6.34
C SER A 27 -6.99 -8.36 -5.13
N ARG A 28 -6.45 -8.49 -3.92
CA ARG A 28 -7.23 -8.48 -2.68
C ARG A 28 -7.84 -7.10 -2.41
N TYR A 29 -7.07 -6.03 -2.64
CA TYR A 29 -7.56 -4.65 -2.47
C TYR A 29 -8.59 -4.28 -3.53
N GLU A 30 -8.36 -4.67 -4.79
CA GLU A 30 -9.33 -4.46 -5.88
C GLU A 30 -10.68 -5.09 -5.55
N VAL A 31 -10.69 -6.34 -5.08
CA VAL A 31 -11.91 -7.02 -4.66
C VAL A 31 -12.54 -6.35 -3.44
N HIS A 32 -11.73 -5.96 -2.44
CA HIS A 32 -12.24 -5.36 -1.20
C HIS A 32 -12.93 -4.01 -1.44
N HIS A 33 -12.34 -3.14 -2.26
CA HIS A 33 -12.89 -1.82 -2.55
C HIS A 33 -13.81 -1.80 -3.78
N GLY A 34 -13.80 -2.85 -4.62
CA GLY A 34 -14.56 -2.90 -5.87
C GLY A 34 -14.05 -1.90 -6.91
N VAL A 35 -12.73 -1.67 -6.97
CA VAL A 35 -12.08 -0.76 -7.92
C VAL A 35 -10.92 -1.46 -8.61
N GLU A 36 -10.48 -0.95 -9.76
CA GLU A 36 -9.25 -1.40 -10.41
C GLU A 36 -8.08 -0.48 -10.04
N ILE A 37 -6.92 -1.07 -9.78
CA ILE A 37 -5.69 -0.37 -9.41
C ILE A 37 -4.66 -0.56 -10.51
N SER A 38 -4.27 0.53 -11.18
CA SER A 38 -3.25 0.46 -12.23
C SER A 38 -1.86 0.16 -11.64
N ASP A 39 -1.00 -0.53 -12.40
CA ASP A 39 0.37 -0.81 -11.95
C ASP A 39 1.16 0.50 -11.73
N GLY A 40 0.93 1.50 -12.59
CA GLY A 40 1.50 2.83 -12.43
C GLY A 40 1.11 3.52 -11.12
N ALA A 41 -0.10 3.28 -10.61
CA ALA A 41 -0.52 3.80 -9.30
C ALA A 41 0.27 3.16 -8.15
N LEU A 42 0.57 1.86 -8.22
CA LEU A 42 1.40 1.18 -7.22
C LEU A 42 2.83 1.73 -7.19
N VAL A 43 3.42 1.92 -8.38
CA VAL A 43 4.76 2.50 -8.51
C VAL A 43 4.79 3.93 -7.98
N ALA A 44 3.83 4.77 -8.38
CA ALA A 44 3.75 6.15 -7.92
C ALA A 44 3.56 6.24 -6.40
N ALA A 45 2.70 5.40 -5.83
CA ALA A 45 2.48 5.36 -4.39
C ALA A 45 3.77 5.03 -3.64
N ALA A 46 4.51 3.99 -4.06
CA ALA A 46 5.75 3.59 -3.39
C ALA A 46 6.84 4.68 -3.49
N VAL A 47 7.03 5.28 -4.67
CA VAL A 47 8.02 6.32 -4.90
C VAL A 47 7.71 7.58 -4.08
N TYR A 48 6.46 8.05 -4.12
CA TYR A 48 6.07 9.28 -3.42
C TYR A 48 5.99 9.08 -1.90
N ALA A 49 5.54 7.92 -1.43
CA ALA A 49 5.56 7.60 0.00
C ALA A 49 6.99 7.56 0.54
N ALA A 50 7.92 6.95 -0.18
CA ALA A 50 9.33 6.93 0.20
C ALA A 50 9.94 8.33 0.23
N ARG A 51 9.55 9.20 -0.70
CA ARG A 51 10.11 10.55 -0.84
C ARG A 51 9.53 11.58 0.15
N TYR A 52 8.23 11.53 0.41
CA TYR A 52 7.52 12.62 1.09
C TYR A 52 6.96 12.26 2.46
N ILE A 53 6.89 10.97 2.82
CA ILE A 53 6.41 10.52 4.13
C ILE A 53 7.60 9.91 4.87
N SER A 54 8.29 10.73 5.67
CA SER A 54 9.53 10.35 6.37
C SER A 54 9.31 9.85 7.80
N ASP A 55 8.13 10.06 8.38
CA ASP A 55 7.76 9.67 9.75
C ASP A 55 7.19 8.24 9.83
N ARG A 56 7.16 7.52 8.71
CA ARG A 56 6.63 6.16 8.58
C ARG A 56 7.52 5.28 7.70
N PHE A 57 7.42 3.97 7.93
CA PHE A 57 8.20 2.97 7.23
C PHE A 57 7.40 2.28 6.12
N LEU A 58 8.09 1.90 5.05
CA LEU A 58 7.62 0.95 4.06
C LEU A 58 7.49 -0.45 4.68
N PRO A 59 6.60 -1.30 4.15
CA PRO A 59 5.63 -1.03 3.09
C PRO A 59 4.36 -0.35 3.61
N HIS A 60 4.18 -0.28 4.93
CA HIS A 60 2.94 0.14 5.61
C HIS A 60 2.41 1.48 5.11
N LYS A 61 3.27 2.52 5.06
CA LYS A 61 2.84 3.85 4.61
C LYS A 61 2.27 3.86 3.19
N THR A 62 2.73 2.97 2.32
CA THR A 62 2.24 2.90 0.95
C THR A 62 0.92 2.14 0.87
N ILE A 63 0.76 1.11 1.69
CA ILE A 63 -0.50 0.36 1.81
C ILE A 63 -1.63 1.30 2.25
N ASP A 64 -1.37 2.14 3.27
CA ASP A 64 -2.34 3.13 3.76
C ASP A 64 -2.80 4.09 2.63
N LEU A 65 -1.88 4.54 1.78
CA LEU A 65 -2.19 5.43 0.66
C LEU A 65 -3.07 4.75 -0.39
N ILE A 66 -2.77 3.49 -0.73
CA ILE A 66 -3.56 2.72 -1.70
C ILE A 66 -4.97 2.45 -1.16
N ASP A 67 -5.09 2.05 0.11
CA ASP A 67 -6.36 1.79 0.78
C ASP A 67 -7.25 3.05 0.83
N GLY A 68 -6.65 4.18 1.21
CA GLY A 68 -7.34 5.48 1.25
C GLY A 68 -7.80 5.93 -0.14
N ALA A 69 -6.93 5.81 -1.16
CA ALA A 69 -7.28 6.18 -2.53
C ALA A 69 -8.38 5.28 -3.12
N ALA A 70 -8.31 3.97 -2.87
CA ALA A 70 -9.31 3.01 -3.34
C ALA A 70 -10.69 3.27 -2.67
N SER A 71 -10.69 3.54 -1.37
CA SER A 71 -11.91 3.92 -0.63
C SER A 71 -12.54 5.21 -1.16
N ALA A 72 -11.71 6.24 -1.42
CA ALA A 72 -12.18 7.50 -1.99
C ALA A 72 -12.79 7.31 -3.39
N LEU A 73 -12.16 6.51 -4.25
CA LEU A 73 -12.66 6.21 -5.59
C LEU A 73 -14.00 5.47 -5.55
N ARG A 74 -14.14 4.47 -4.68
CA ARG A 74 -15.40 3.74 -4.50
C ARG A 74 -16.55 4.68 -4.11
N LEU A 75 -16.30 5.61 -3.19
CA LEU A 75 -17.30 6.59 -2.78
C LEU A 75 -17.67 7.52 -3.95
N ALA A 76 -16.68 7.97 -4.72
CA ALA A 76 -16.91 8.81 -5.89
C ALA A 76 -17.74 8.10 -6.98
N GLN A 77 -17.46 6.82 -7.27
CA GLN A 77 -18.24 6.02 -8.21
C GLN A 77 -19.68 5.79 -7.75
N SER A 78 -19.87 5.60 -6.44
CA SER A 78 -21.21 5.43 -5.84
C SER A 78 -22.06 6.69 -5.99
N ARG A 79 -21.45 7.87 -5.81
CA ARG A 79 -22.11 9.17 -6.03
C ARG A 79 -22.48 9.39 -7.50
N ASN A 80 -21.65 8.97 -8.44
CA ASN A 80 -21.90 9.14 -9.87
C ASN A 80 -22.99 8.22 -10.44
N ARG A 81 -23.39 7.18 -9.70
CA ARG A 81 -24.53 6.30 -10.05
C ARG A 81 -25.89 6.82 -9.54
N MET A 82 -25.90 7.87 -8.72
CA MET A 82 -27.12 8.47 -8.16
C MET A 82 -27.62 9.68 -8.96
N ILE A 83 -26.98 9.99 -10.08
CA ILE A 83 -27.30 11.07 -11.03
C ILE A 83 -27.67 10.42 -12.36
#